data_AF-A0A7Y9YH43-F1
#
_entry.id   AF-A0A7Y9YH43-F1
#
_cell.length_a   1.000
_cell.length_b   1.000
_cell.length_c   1.000
_cell.angle_alpha   90.00
_cell.angle_beta   90.00
_cell.angle_gamma   90.00
#
_symmetry.space_group_name_H-M   'P 1'
#
loop_
_entity.id
_entity.type
_entity.pdbx_description
1 polymer ?
#
loop_
_entity_poly.entity_id
_entity_poly.type
_entity_poly.pdbx_seq_one_letter_code
_entity_poly.pdbx_strand_id
1 'polypeptide(L)'
;MNLHDWIDELCDVLDLDAEVDEGLVLDLARVAAHQVVRPAAPISTFLLGLAAGRQGAGPEEVEELAARARALAEAWDRPAGAPDPEAAGAEVEVPDDRGVDHTADLREFEDA
;
A
#
# COMPACT_ATOMS: atom_id res chain seq x y z
N MET A 1 -4.91 -8.61 -17.13
CA MET A 1 -3.88 -7.89 -16.36
C MET A 1 -4.17 -8.18 -14.89
N ASN A 2 -3.48 -9.18 -14.35
CA ASN A 2 -3.49 -9.52 -12.93
C ASN A 2 -2.31 -8.81 -12.22
N LEU A 3 -2.15 -9.02 -10.91
CA LEU A 3 -1.07 -8.39 -10.14
C LEU A 3 0.32 -8.88 -10.56
N HIS A 4 0.48 -10.17 -10.86
CA HIS A 4 1.73 -10.76 -11.36
C HIS A 4 2.17 -10.07 -12.66
N ASP A 5 1.28 -9.96 -13.65
CA ASP A 5 1.55 -9.29 -14.93
C ASP A 5 2.02 -7.83 -14.71
N TRP A 6 1.43 -7.15 -13.73
CA TRP A 6 1.80 -5.77 -13.41
C TRP A 6 3.19 -5.68 -12.75
N ILE A 7 3.52 -6.63 -11.86
CA ILE A 7 4.82 -6.66 -11.19
C ILE A 7 5.92 -6.96 -12.21
N ASP A 8 5.71 -7.90 -13.12
CA ASP A 8 6.66 -8.22 -14.19
C ASP A 8 6.93 -6.98 -15.06
N GLU A 9 5.88 -6.30 -15.55
CA GLU A 9 6.03 -5.08 -16.36
C GLU A 9 6.71 -3.94 -15.57
N LEU A 10 6.42 -3.82 -14.27
CA LEU A 10 7.06 -2.83 -13.42
C LEU A 10 8.54 -3.12 -13.21
N CYS A 11 8.93 -4.39 -13.04
CA CYS A 11 10.31 -4.81 -12.97
C CYS A 11 11.05 -4.46 -14.27
N ASP A 12 10.44 -4.71 -15.44
CA ASP A 12 10.99 -4.34 -16.73
C ASP A 12 11.21 -2.83 -16.87
N VAL A 13 10.21 -2.01 -16.48
CA VAL A 13 10.31 -0.54 -16.53
C VAL A 13 11.40 0.00 -15.61
N LEU A 14 11.64 -0.66 -14.48
CA LEU A 14 12.61 -0.25 -13.48
C LEU A 14 14.00 -0.89 -13.65
N ASP A 15 14.17 -1.75 -14.66
CA ASP A 15 15.40 -2.52 -14.92
C ASP A 15 15.83 -3.35 -13.69
N LEU A 16 14.85 -4.07 -13.11
CA LEU A 16 15.02 -4.90 -11.92
C LEU A 16 14.99 -6.39 -12.27
N ASP A 17 16.08 -7.08 -11.98
CA ASP A 17 16.13 -8.55 -11.95
C ASP A 17 15.80 -9.03 -10.52
N ALA A 18 14.51 -9.02 -10.18
CA ALA A 18 14.03 -9.32 -8.83
C ALA A 18 12.79 -10.22 -8.86
N GLU A 19 12.79 -11.25 -8.01
CA GLU A 19 11.61 -12.08 -7.71
C GLU A 19 10.99 -11.58 -6.40
N VAL A 20 9.72 -11.17 -6.45
CA VAL A 20 9.01 -10.60 -5.30
C VAL A 20 8.01 -11.61 -4.75
N ASP A 21 8.16 -11.97 -3.47
CA ASP A 21 7.10 -12.67 -2.74
C ASP A 21 5.98 -11.69 -2.37
N GLU A 22 4.95 -11.65 -3.21
CA GLU A 22 3.76 -10.82 -3.01
C GLU A 22 3.06 -11.10 -1.67
N GLY A 23 2.98 -12.37 -1.27
CA GLY A 23 2.30 -12.77 -0.05
C GLY A 23 2.98 -12.17 1.17
N LEU A 24 4.31 -12.29 1.23
CA LEU A 24 5.14 -11.73 2.29
C LEU A 24 4.97 -10.19 2.38
N VAL A 25 5.06 -9.50 1.24
CA VAL A 25 4.95 -8.04 1.19
C VAL A 25 3.56 -7.57 1.62
N LEU A 26 2.50 -8.22 1.13
CA LEU A 26 1.11 -7.86 1.45
C LEU A 26 0.77 -8.20 2.91
N ASP A 27 1.32 -9.26 3.47
CA ASP A 27 1.13 -9.63 4.87
C ASP A 27 1.82 -8.62 5.81
N LEU A 28 3.05 -8.18 5.49
CA LEU A 28 3.70 -7.12 6.25
C LEU A 28 2.90 -5.81 6.18
N ALA A 29 2.45 -5.42 4.99
CA ALA A 29 1.62 -4.24 4.80
C ALA A 29 0.35 -4.31 5.66
N ARG A 30 -0.34 -5.47 5.65
CA ARG A 30 -1.55 -5.71 6.44
C ARG A 30 -1.28 -5.53 7.94
N VAL A 31 -0.23 -6.15 8.47
CA VAL A 31 0.10 -6.04 9.90
C VAL A 31 0.44 -4.60 10.26
N ALA A 32 1.28 -3.93 9.47
CA ALA A 32 1.67 -2.55 9.73
C ALA A 32 0.46 -1.58 9.73
N ALA A 33 -0.45 -1.72 8.75
CA ALA A 33 -1.67 -0.90 8.68
C ALA A 33 -2.57 -1.07 9.91
N HIS A 34 -2.74 -2.30 10.39
CA HIS A 34 -3.64 -2.60 11.50
C HIS A 34 -3.04 -2.27 12.86
N GLN A 35 -1.76 -2.61 13.08
CA GLN A 35 -1.13 -2.47 14.39
C GLN A 35 -0.56 -1.06 14.62
N VAL A 36 -0.05 -0.40 13.57
CA VAL A 36 0.58 0.93 13.68
C VAL A 36 -0.42 2.02 13.32
N VAL A 37 -0.58 2.32 12.02
CA VAL A 37 -1.58 3.22 11.41
C VAL A 37 -1.68 2.89 9.91
N ARG A 38 -2.80 3.21 9.23
CA ARG A 38 -2.96 2.87 7.80
C ARG A 38 -1.79 3.31 6.89
N PRO A 39 -1.21 4.52 7.01
CA PRO A 39 -0.05 4.91 6.21
C PRO A 39 1.22 4.06 6.45
N ALA A 40 1.28 3.29 7.52
CA ALA A 40 2.43 2.44 7.80
C ALA A 40 2.59 1.31 6.79
N ALA A 41 1.51 0.82 6.16
CA ALA A 41 1.59 -0.22 5.13
C ALA A 41 2.61 0.08 4.02
N PRO A 42 2.43 1.15 3.20
CA PRO A 42 3.37 1.45 2.12
C PRO A 42 4.75 1.88 2.63
N ILE A 43 4.84 2.51 3.82
CA ILE A 43 6.12 2.93 4.39
C ILE A 43 6.95 1.71 4.82
N SER A 44 6.32 0.74 5.47
CA SER A 44 6.98 -0.48 5.94
C SER A 44 7.47 -1.35 4.79
N THR A 45 6.67 -1.53 3.73
CA THR A 45 7.10 -2.33 2.57
C THR A 45 8.17 -1.65 1.74
N PHE A 46 8.11 -0.31 1.58
CA PHE A 46 9.20 0.45 0.97
C PHE A 46 10.51 0.30 1.74
N LEU A 47 10.47 0.43 3.06
CA LEU A 47 11.67 0.28 3.90
C LEU A 47 12.21 -1.16 3.92
N LEU A 48 11.33 -2.17 3.86
CA LEU A 48 11.75 -3.56 3.69
C LEU A 48 12.54 -3.74 2.39
N GLY A 49 11.98 -3.28 1.26
CA GLY A 49 12.66 -3.36 -0.04
C GLY A 49 13.98 -2.59 -0.07
N LEU A 50 14.01 -1.38 0.52
CA LEU A 50 15.23 -0.58 0.64
C LEU A 50 16.29 -1.29 1.51
N ALA A 51 15.90 -1.91 2.62
CA ALA A 51 16.82 -2.65 3.48
C ALA A 51 17.36 -3.90 2.78
N ALA A 52 16.51 -4.64 2.08
CA ALA A 52 16.89 -5.83 1.30
C ALA A 52 17.92 -5.47 0.21
N GLY A 53 17.61 -4.46 -0.61
CA GLY A 53 18.51 -4.00 -1.68
C GLY A 53 19.86 -3.50 -1.16
N ARG A 54 19.88 -2.80 -0.02
CA ARG A 54 21.15 -2.33 0.59
C ARG A 54 22.00 -3.44 1.17
N GLN A 55 21.39 -4.56 1.56
CA GLN A 55 22.09 -5.72 2.12
C GLN A 55 22.45 -6.76 1.04
N GLY A 56 21.92 -6.63 -0.18
CA GLY A 56 22.01 -7.69 -1.17
C GLY A 56 21.33 -8.98 -0.70
N ALA A 57 20.25 -8.84 0.07
CA ALA A 57 19.54 -9.93 0.70
C ALA A 57 18.87 -10.84 -0.35
N GLY A 58 19.09 -12.15 -0.25
CA GLY A 58 18.32 -13.18 -0.92
C GLY A 58 16.97 -13.46 -0.23
N PRO A 59 16.17 -14.39 -0.76
CA PRO A 59 14.80 -14.64 -0.28
C PRO A 59 14.69 -14.91 1.22
N GLU A 60 15.54 -15.79 1.77
CA GLU A 60 15.55 -16.14 3.19
C GLU A 60 15.85 -14.91 4.08
N GLU A 61 16.77 -14.05 3.66
CA GLU A 61 17.15 -12.85 4.40
C GLU A 61 16.06 -11.78 4.32
N VAL A 62 15.32 -11.70 3.20
CA VAL A 62 14.14 -10.85 3.06
C VAL A 62 13.03 -11.31 4.00
N GLU A 63 12.78 -12.62 4.12
CA GLU A 63 11.84 -13.18 5.09
C GLU A 63 12.23 -12.82 6.53
N GLU A 64 13.51 -12.91 6.89
CA GLU A 64 13.99 -12.50 8.21
C GLU A 64 13.77 -11.00 8.47
N LEU A 65 14.05 -10.14 7.50
CA LEU A 65 13.83 -8.70 7.60
C LEU A 65 12.34 -8.39 7.76
N ALA A 66 11.48 -9.06 7.00
CA ALA A 66 10.03 -8.93 7.10
C ALA A 66 9.53 -9.40 8.47
N ALA A 67 10.05 -10.53 8.99
CA ALA A 67 9.70 -11.03 10.32
C ALA A 67 10.07 -10.05 11.43
N ARG A 68 11.23 -9.40 11.35
CA ARG A 68 11.65 -8.36 12.31
C ARG A 68 10.74 -7.13 12.24
N ALA A 69 10.39 -6.68 11.04
CA ALA A 69 9.48 -5.55 10.85
C ALA A 69 8.06 -5.86 11.36
N ARG A 70 7.57 -7.08 11.11
CA ARG A 70 6.29 -7.58 11.60
C ARG A 70 6.25 -7.63 13.12
N ALA A 71 7.29 -8.20 13.75
CA ALA A 71 7.38 -8.26 15.21
C ALA A 71 7.39 -6.87 15.86
N LEU A 72 8.07 -5.90 15.24
CA LEU A 72 8.03 -4.49 15.68
C LEU A 72 6.62 -3.91 15.58
N ALA A 73 5.90 -4.15 14.47
CA ALA A 73 4.54 -3.67 14.29
C ALA A 73 3.58 -4.30 15.31
N GLU A 74 3.69 -5.61 15.58
CA GLU A 74 2.84 -6.30 16.56
C GLU A 74 3.09 -5.85 18.00
N ALA A 75 4.33 -5.50 18.33
CA ALA A 75 4.69 -4.96 19.64
C ALA A 75 4.42 -3.46 19.77
N TRP A 76 3.85 -2.82 18.73
CA TRP A 76 3.61 -1.39 18.74
C TRP A 76 2.45 -1.03 19.67
N ASP A 77 2.77 -0.62 20.89
CA ASP A 77 1.81 -0.13 21.87
C ASP A 77 1.13 1.15 21.36
N ARG A 78 -0.02 1.00 20.72
CA ARG A 78 -0.87 2.11 20.31
C ARG A 78 -1.36 2.83 21.58
N PRO A 79 -1.22 4.17 21.70
CA PRO A 79 -1.83 4.89 22.80
C PRO A 79 -3.33 4.62 22.85
N ALA A 80 -3.86 4.22 24.01
CA ALA A 80 -5.29 4.03 24.20
C ALA A 80 -6.03 5.33 23.84
N GLY A 81 -6.79 5.31 22.75
CA GLY A 81 -7.55 6.46 22.25
C GLY A 81 -7.04 7.10 20.95
N ALA A 82 -6.01 6.56 20.29
CA ALA A 82 -5.77 6.92 18.89
C ALA A 82 -7.01 6.53 18.06
N PRO A 83 -7.63 7.47 17.31
CA PRO A 83 -8.85 7.18 16.57
C PRO A 83 -8.62 5.99 15.65
N ASP A 84 -9.51 5.01 15.72
CA ASP A 84 -9.51 3.89 14.81
C ASP A 84 -9.59 4.46 13.37
N PRO A 85 -8.63 4.15 12.49
CA PRO A 85 -8.66 4.65 11.12
C PRO A 85 -9.86 4.13 10.32
N GLU A 86 -10.54 3.07 10.76
CA GLU A 86 -11.86 2.69 10.22
C GLU A 86 -12.99 3.55 10.79
N ALA A 87 -12.95 3.92 12.07
CA ALA A 87 -13.92 4.85 12.65
C ALA A 87 -13.77 6.29 12.12
N ALA A 88 -12.57 6.66 11.64
CA ALA A 88 -12.30 7.93 10.97
C ALA A 88 -12.71 7.93 9.48
N GLY A 89 -13.22 6.82 8.95
CA GLY A 89 -14.16 6.85 7.85
C GLY A 89 -15.46 7.47 8.34
N ALA A 90 -15.44 8.78 8.63
CA ALA A 90 -16.68 9.54 8.72
C ALA A 90 -17.49 9.15 7.49
N GLU A 91 -18.75 8.75 7.70
CA GLU A 91 -19.73 8.73 6.64
C GLU A 91 -19.71 10.13 6.01
N VAL A 92 -18.89 10.31 4.97
CA VAL A 92 -18.97 11.49 4.12
C VAL A 92 -20.26 11.24 3.39
N GLU A 93 -21.34 11.84 3.89
CA GLU A 93 -22.62 11.87 3.21
C GLU A 93 -22.34 12.51 1.84
N VAL A 94 -22.17 11.66 0.83
CA VAL A 94 -21.96 12.11 -0.55
C VAL A 94 -23.25 12.82 -0.95
N PRO A 95 -23.22 14.13 -1.22
CA PRO A 95 -24.43 14.85 -1.59
C PRO A 95 -25.02 14.22 -2.85
N ASP A 96 -26.35 14.04 -2.89
CA ASP A 96 -27.05 13.51 -4.07
C ASP A 96 -26.89 14.50 -5.25
N ASP A 97 -26.00 14.14 -6.17
CA ASP A 97 -25.63 14.93 -7.33
C ASP A 97 -26.54 14.65 -8.54
N ARG A 98 -27.58 13.82 -8.40
CA ARG A 98 -28.55 13.52 -9.47
C ARG A 98 -29.28 14.74 -10.04
N GLY A 99 -29.29 15.86 -9.31
CA GLY A 99 -29.84 17.14 -9.75
C GLY A 99 -28.82 18.08 -10.42
N VAL A 100 -27.53 17.69 -10.47
CA VAL A 100 -26.47 18.47 -11.08
C VAL A 100 -26.51 18.29 -12.61
N ASP A 101 -26.61 19.41 -13.32
CA ASP A 101 -26.62 19.44 -14.78
C ASP A 101 -25.21 19.24 -15.33
N HIS A 102 -24.85 17.98 -15.61
CA HIS A 102 -23.58 17.61 -16.26
C HIS A 102 -23.60 17.80 -17.79
N THR A 103 -24.67 18.37 -18.36
CA THR A 103 -24.80 18.55 -19.82
C THR A 103 -23.84 19.61 -20.38
N ALA A 104 -23.18 20.39 -19.51
CA ALA A 104 -22.10 21.29 -19.88
C ALA A 104 -20.75 20.58 -20.05
N ASP A 105 -20.50 19.50 -19.30
CA ASP A 105 -19.24 18.75 -19.32
C ASP A 105 -19.05 17.96 -20.63
N LEU A 106 -20.15 17.66 -21.33
CA LEU A 106 -20.13 17.00 -22.64
C LEU A 106 -19.77 17.94 -23.79
N ARG A 107 -19.83 19.27 -23.61
CA ARG A 107 -19.61 20.25 -24.69
C ARG A 107 -18.13 20.59 -24.91
N GLU A 108 -17.23 20.18 -24.02
CA GLU A 108 -15.79 20.44 -24.18
C GLU A 108 -15.09 19.43 -25.11
N PHE A 109 -15.76 18.37 -25.54
CA PHE A 109 -15.19 17.34 -26.43
C PHE A 109 -15.56 17.48 -27.91
N GLU A 110 -16.42 18.43 -28.29
CA GLU A 110 -16.85 18.62 -29.69
C GLU A 110 -16.12 19.75 -30.42
N ASP A 111 -15.26 20.51 -29.74
CA ASP A 111 -14.50 21.64 -30.31
C ASP A 111 -12.95 21.40 -30.35
N ALA A 112 -12.50 20.15 -30.40
CA ALA A 112 -11.08 19.79 -30.60
C ALA A 112 -10.83 19.04 -31.93
#